data_AF-A0A3L7Z4N2-F1
#
_entry.id   AF-A0A3L7Z4N2-F1
#
_cell.length_a   1.000
_cell.length_b   1.000
_cell.length_c   1.000
_cell.angle_alpha   90.00
_cell.angle_beta   90.00
_cell.angle_gamma   90.00
#
_symmetry.space_group_name_H-M   'P 1'
#
loop_
_entity.id
_entity.type
_entity.pdbx_description
1 polymer ?
#
loop_
_entity_poly.entity_id
_entity_poly.type
_entity_poly.pdbx_seq_one_letter_code
_entity_poly.pdbx_strand_id
1 'polypeptide(L)' 'MTKKRRHKSTLARAEKIKALTAMHYEAGNQAKCYKAVWRRWIEPEFGICYRTYLNMLGLDPETESRQDNQPSLFDEL' A
#
# COMPACT_ATOMS: atom_id res chain seq x y z
N MET A 1 -16.10 1.44 -20.72
CA MET A 1 -15.14 2.25 -19.94
C MET A 1 -13.90 2.49 -20.79
N THR A 2 -13.62 3.73 -21.19
CA THR A 2 -12.43 4.06 -22.00
C THR A 2 -11.17 3.87 -21.17
N LYS A 3 -10.25 3.02 -21.65
CA LYS A 3 -8.98 2.70 -20.97
C LYS A 3 -8.08 3.95 -21.03
N LYS A 4 -8.23 4.84 -20.05
CA LYS A 4 -7.46 6.10 -19.98
C LYS A 4 -5.98 5.73 -19.87
N ARG A 5 -5.20 5.99 -20.93
CA ARG A 5 -3.75 5.70 -20.93
C ARG A 5 -3.08 6.60 -19.89
N ARG A 6 -2.41 6.01 -18.91
CA ARG A 6 -1.64 6.77 -17.93
C ARG A 6 -0.47 7.46 -18.63
N HIS A 7 -0.13 8.66 -18.16
CA HIS A 7 0.99 9.41 -18.70
C HIS A 7 2.31 8.71 -18.37
N LYS A 8 3.32 8.80 -19.26
CA LYS A 8 4.61 8.09 -19.09
C LYS A 8 5.27 8.38 -17.73
N SER A 9 5.22 9.63 -17.27
CA SER A 9 5.74 10.05 -15.96
C SER A 9 5.04 9.36 -14.78
N THR A 10 3.74 9.09 -14.89
CA THR A 10 2.97 8.40 -13.86
C THR A 10 3.34 6.92 -13.77
N LEU A 11 3.64 6.28 -14.91
CA LEU A 11 4.09 4.88 -14.95
C LEU A 11 5.46 4.73 -14.29
N ALA A 12 6.43 5.58 -14.66
CA ALA A 12 7.75 5.58 -14.05
C ALA A 12 7.70 5.83 -12.54
N ARG A 13 6.79 6.70 -12.08
CA ARG A 13 6.58 6.94 -10.64
C ARG A 13 6.05 5.70 -9.93
N ALA A 14 5.06 5.03 -10.53
CA ALA A 14 4.50 3.81 -9.96
C ALA A 14 5.52 2.67 -9.88
N GLU A 15 6.40 2.53 -10.88
CA GLU A 15 7.48 1.54 -10.86
C GLU A 15 8.47 1.80 -9.72
N LYS A 16 8.91 3.06 -9.54
CA LYS A 16 9.79 3.44 -8.43
C LYS A 16 9.15 3.15 -7.07
N ILE A 17 7.88 3.50 -6.90
CA ILE A 17 7.13 3.24 -5.67
C ILE A 17 7.06 1.74 -5.40
N LYS A 18 6.75 0.91 -6.41
CA LYS A 18 6.71 -0.55 -6.26
C LYS A 18 8.06 -1.13 -5.84
N ALA A 19 9.14 -0.68 -6.46
CA ALA A 19 10.49 -1.13 -6.12
C ALA A 19 10.87 -0.77 -4.67
N LEU A 20 10.57 0.45 -4.25
CA LEU A 20 10.85 0.92 -2.90
C LEU A 20 9.99 0.17 -1.87
N THR A 21 8.71 -0.03 -2.16
CA THR A 21 7.82 -0.82 -1.30
C THR A 21 8.32 -2.25 -1.15
N ALA A 22 8.72 -2.92 -2.24
CA ALA A 22 9.22 -4.29 -2.18
C ALA A 22 10.50 -4.44 -1.34
N MET A 23 11.30 -3.38 -1.22
CA MET A 23 12.52 -3.39 -0.39
C MET A 23 12.24 -3.27 1.11
N HIS A 24 11.17 -2.57 1.50
CA HIS A 24 10.91 -2.23 2.90
C HIS A 24 9.68 -2.90 3.49
N TYR A 25 8.78 -3.44 2.66
CA TYR A 25 7.58 -4.13 3.09
C TYR A 25 7.91 -5.56 3.55
N GLU A 26 7.45 -5.92 4.74
CA GLU A 26 7.51 -7.28 5.26
C GLU A 26 6.12 -7.70 5.76
N ALA A 27 5.58 -8.77 5.18
CA ALA A 27 4.30 -9.32 5.59
C ALA A 27 4.37 -9.83 7.04
N GLY A 28 3.35 -9.54 7.85
CA GLY A 28 3.30 -9.91 9.27
C GLY A 28 4.13 -9.02 10.20
N ASN A 29 4.90 -8.06 9.69
CA ASN A 29 5.64 -7.11 10.51
C ASN A 29 4.94 -5.74 10.53
N GLN A 30 4.30 -5.39 11.65
CA GLN A 30 3.58 -4.12 11.78
C GLN A 30 4.47 -2.88 11.61
N ALA A 31 5.76 -2.96 11.96
CA ALA A 31 6.71 -1.86 11.77
C ALA A 31 7.09 -1.64 10.29
N LYS A 32 6.79 -2.63 9.43
CA LYS A 32 7.10 -2.64 7.99
C LYS A 32 5.84 -2.89 7.15
N CYS A 33 4.67 -2.56 7.68
CA CYS A 33 3.42 -2.59 6.92
C CYS A 33 3.39 -1.49 5.84
N TYR A 34 2.45 -1.58 4.89
CA TYR A 34 2.32 -0.61 3.79
C TYR A 34 2.21 0.83 4.30
N LYS A 35 1.49 1.06 5.39
CA LYS A 35 1.36 2.39 6.03
C LYS A 35 2.66 2.90 6.63
N ALA A 36 3.45 2.02 7.24
CA ALA A 36 4.75 2.38 7.80
C ALA A 36 5.77 2.70 6.70
N VAL A 37 5.80 1.89 5.64
CA VAL A 37 6.63 2.13 4.45
C VAL A 37 6.25 3.45 3.79
N TRP A 38 4.95 3.70 3.62
CA TRP A 38 4.45 4.94 3.04
C TRP A 38 4.92 6.17 3.82
N ARG A 39 4.67 6.20 5.13
CA ARG A 39 5.02 7.34 5.99
C ARG A 39 6.52 7.61 6.05
N ARG A 40 7.36 6.56 6.04
CA ARG A 40 8.82 6.71 6.18
C ARG A 40 9.54 7.05 4.89
N TRP A 41 9.07 6.52 3.76
CA TRP A 41 9.83 6.57 2.50
C TRP A 41 9.08 7.21 1.34
N ILE A 42 7.77 6.96 1.22
CA ILE A 42 7.02 7.36 0.02
C ILE A 42 6.48 8.79 0.14
N GLU A 43 5.90 9.14 1.28
CA GLU A 43 5.38 10.48 1.56
C GLU A 43 6.47 11.57 1.39
N PRO A 44 7.67 11.46 2.00
CA PRO A 44 8.70 12.49 1.85
C PRO A 44 9.26 12.59 0.42
N GLU A 45 9.39 11.47 -0.30
CA GLU A 45 10.00 11.44 -1.64
C GLU A 45 9.02 11.87 -2.75
N PHE A 46 7.75 11.48 -2.66
CA PHE A 46 6.78 11.65 -3.74
C PHE A 46 5.64 12.62 -3.41
N GLY A 47 5.45 12.99 -2.15
CA GLY A 47 4.37 13.90 -1.72
C GLY A 47 2.97 13.38 -1.99
N ILE A 48 2.78 12.05 -2.01
CA ILE A 48 1.48 11.42 -2.32
C ILE A 48 0.78 10.92 -1.07
N CYS A 49 -0.55 11.08 -1.02
CA CYS A 49 -1.37 10.52 0.05
C CYS A 49 -1.41 8.98 0.02
N TYR A 50 -1.73 8.38 1.16
CA TYR A 50 -1.76 6.92 1.32
C TYR A 50 -2.64 6.19 0.31
N ARG A 51 -3.82 6.73 0.02
CA ARG A 51 -4.75 6.14 -0.97
C ARG A 51 -4.15 6.11 -2.38
N THR A 52 -3.48 7.18 -2.78
CA THR A 52 -2.78 7.24 -4.07
C THR A 52 -1.64 6.24 -4.14
N TYR A 53 -0.90 6.09 -3.04
CA TYR A 53 0.14 5.07 -2.92
C TYR A 53 -0.42 3.65 -3.14
N LEU A 54 -1.50 3.27 -2.46
CA LEU A 54 -2.14 1.96 -2.65
C LEU A 54 -2.64 1.77 -4.10
N ASN A 55 -3.26 2.80 -4.69
CA ASN A 55 -3.68 2.77 -6.09
C ASN A 55 -2.53 2.57 -7.08
N MET A 56 -1.32 3.06 -6.76
CA MET A 56 -0.12 2.86 -7.58
C MET A 56 0.45 1.44 -7.43
N LEU A 57 0.33 0.85 -6.25
CA LEU A 57 0.62 -0.56 -6.02
C LEU A 57 -0.40 -1.49 -6.70
N GLY A 58 -1.61 -1.01 -6.93
CA GLY A 58 -2.73 -1.80 -7.45
C GLY A 58 -3.47 -2.54 -6.33
N LEU A 59 -3.34 -2.07 -5.09
CA LEU A 59 -4.06 -2.58 -3.93
C LEU A 59 -5.32 -1.75 -3.73
N ASP A 60 -6.44 -2.41 -3.46
CA ASP A 60 -7.65 -1.70 -3.04
C ASP A 60 -7.49 -1.29 -1.57
N PRO A 61 -7.75 -0.02 -1.19
CA PRO A 61 -7.75 0.39 0.22
C PRO A 61 -8.70 -0.42 1.11
N GLU A 62 -9.74 -1.08 0.56
CA GLU A 62 -10.57 -2.03 1.32
C GLU A 62 -9.89 -3.39 1.55
N THR A 63 -8.86 -3.75 0.79
CA THR A 63 -8.14 -5.03 0.97
C THR A 63 -7.31 -5.03 2.25
N GLU A 64 -6.89 -3.85 2.72
CA GLU A 64 -6.12 -3.72 3.97
C GLU A 64 -6.99 -3.69 5.24
N SER A 65 -8.30 -3.45 5.14
CA SER A 65 -9.16 -3.25 6.31
C SER A 65 -9.54 -4.55 7.04
N ARG A 66 -9.03 -5.73 6.63
CA ARG A 66 -9.48 -7.03 7.15
C ARG A 66 -8.38 -8.08 7.31
N GLN A 67 -7.22 -7.71 7.85
CA GLN A 67 -6.39 -8.68 8.58
C GLN A 67 -6.60 -8.52 10.09
N ASP A 68 -7.86 -8.32 10.50
CA ASP A 68 -8.29 -8.70 11.84
C ASP A 68 -8.34 -10.23 11.88
N ASN A 69 -7.17 -10.84 12.07
CA ASN A 69 -7.07 -12.14 12.74
C ASN A 69 -7.37 -11.93 14.24
N GLN A 70 -8.40 -11.16 14.57
CA GLN A 70 -8.89 -11.09 15.94
C GLN A 70 -9.57 -12.43 16.20
N PRO A 71 -9.03 -13.30 17.06
CA PRO A 71 -9.81 -14.40 17.57
C PRO A 71 -11.05 -13.80 18.24
N SER A 72 -12.22 -14.28 17.85
CA SER A 72 -13.48 -13.92 18.49
C SER A 72 -13.40 -14.40 19.95
N LEU A 73 -13.63 -13.48 20.89
CA LEU A 73 -13.60 -13.76 22.33
C LEU A 73 -14.66 -14.78 22.76
N PHE A 74 -15.66 -15.05 21.91
CA PHE A 74 -16.85 -15.82 22.25
C PHE A 74 -17.00 -17.12 21.45
N ASP A 75 -15.99 -17.56 20.70
CA ASP A 75 -16.07 -18.81 19.91
C ASP A 75 -16.00 -20.11 20.78
N GLU A 76 -15.82 -20.01 22.10
CA GLU A 76 -15.71 -21.15 23.04
C GLU A 76 -16.77 -21.17 24.17
N LEU A 77 -18.00 -20.67 23.93
CA LEU A 77 -19.11 -20.78 24.91
C LEU A 77 -20.23 -21.74 24.47
#